data_AF-A0AAW0XC54-F1
#
_entry.id   AF-A0AAW0XC54-F1
#
_cell.length_a   1.000
_cell.length_b   1.000
_cell.length_c   1.000
_cell.angle_alpha   90.00
_cell.angle_beta   90.00
_cell.angle_gamma   90.00
#
_symmetry.space_group_name_H-M   'P 1'
#
loop_
_entity.id
_entity.type
_entity.pdbx_description
1 polymer ?
#
loop_
_entity_poly.entity_id
_entity_poly.type
_entity_poly.pdbx_seq_one_letter_code
_entity_poly.pdbx_strand_id
1 'polypeptide(L)'
;DLYVLVTTANNPDIMMPAFDDSAYYVIFFVAFLVICFFIYMNIILAVIYNNYRKHLKNEVRKTVFSKRQQLSKAFEILAIKSEGQKVITRSRFVQLMKLLDSKKNPAFINVMWIVLDCDGSDCLEKREFLKLADLLNVEVSEVVDRTTFIGHYLPSIYYSKPSRVLCRIVKHKLFQIFFDFLTLVNAVVIGISTSQSNWDDAAEWFFLSFFLLEILLKLYVLGFRRFFRRMWNLTGESSFP
;
A
#
# COMPACT_ATOMS: atom_id res chain seq x y z
N ASP A 1 11.30 -41.66 11.74
CA ASP A 1 11.05 -40.97 13.03
C ASP A 1 11.91 -39.72 13.23
N LEU A 2 13.25 -39.78 13.07
CA LEU A 2 14.13 -38.61 13.17
C LEU A 2 13.79 -37.43 12.22
N TYR A 3 13.25 -37.70 11.03
CA TYR A 3 12.79 -36.64 10.12
C TYR A 3 11.62 -35.81 10.70
N VAL A 4 10.71 -36.46 11.44
CA VAL A 4 9.59 -35.78 12.11
C VAL A 4 10.09 -34.99 13.33
N LEU A 5 11.22 -35.42 13.92
CA LEU A 5 11.90 -34.66 14.98
C LEU A 5 12.54 -33.36 14.44
N VAL A 6 13.00 -33.34 13.17
CA VAL A 6 13.51 -32.12 12.51
C VAL A 6 12.43 -31.04 12.40
N THR A 7 11.15 -31.42 12.29
CA THR A 7 10.01 -30.50 12.30
C THR A 7 9.46 -30.22 13.70
N THR A 8 10.09 -30.77 14.75
CA THR A 8 9.65 -30.71 16.16
C THR A 8 8.21 -31.12 16.43
N ALA A 9 7.58 -31.83 15.50
CA ALA A 9 6.17 -32.20 15.62
C ALA A 9 5.90 -33.27 16.70
N ASN A 10 6.96 -33.97 17.15
CA ASN A 10 6.89 -35.09 18.08
C ASN A 10 7.96 -35.05 19.19
N ASN A 11 8.45 -33.84 19.50
CA ASN A 11 9.27 -33.59 20.68
C ASN A 11 8.33 -33.26 21.88
N PRO A 12 8.41 -33.92 23.05
CA PRO A 12 9.44 -34.86 23.51
C PRO A 12 9.12 -36.34 23.32
N ASP A 13 7.98 -36.71 22.73
CA ASP A 13 7.49 -38.10 22.67
C ASP A 13 8.50 -39.09 22.06
N ILE A 14 9.30 -38.67 21.07
CA ILE A 14 10.38 -39.50 20.51
C ILE A 14 11.54 -39.73 21.49
N MET A 15 11.83 -38.76 22.36
CA MET A 15 12.96 -38.80 23.29
C MET A 15 12.64 -39.58 24.57
N MET A 16 11.38 -39.57 25.01
CA MET A 16 10.93 -40.19 26.26
C MET A 16 11.36 -41.66 26.46
N PRO A 17 11.13 -42.60 25.51
CA PRO A 17 11.50 -44.00 25.75
C PRO A 17 13.01 -44.22 25.90
N ALA A 18 13.83 -43.44 25.18
CA ALA A 18 15.29 -43.51 25.32
C ALA A 18 15.79 -42.82 26.59
N PHE A 19 15.08 -41.79 27.07
CA PHE A 19 15.38 -41.13 28.33
C PHE A 19 15.12 -42.03 29.54
N ASP A 20 14.04 -42.80 29.49
CA ASP A 20 13.66 -43.76 30.54
C ASP A 20 14.71 -44.88 30.68
N ASP A 21 15.41 -45.24 29.59
CA ASP A 21 16.55 -46.18 29.61
C ASP A 21 17.84 -45.54 30.17
N SER A 22 18.23 -44.36 29.68
CA SER A 22 19.32 -43.58 30.28
C SER A 22 19.26 -42.09 29.97
N ALA A 23 19.54 -41.26 30.97
CA ALA A 23 19.57 -39.80 30.82
C ALA A 23 20.66 -39.30 29.84
N TYR A 24 21.69 -40.11 29.54
CA TYR A 24 22.77 -39.73 28.63
C TYR A 24 22.31 -39.58 27.17
N TYR A 25 21.23 -40.26 26.77
CA TYR A 25 20.69 -40.17 25.41
C TYR A 25 20.14 -38.78 25.05
N VAL A 26 19.80 -37.94 26.05
CA VAL A 26 19.36 -36.55 25.82
C VAL A 26 20.42 -35.73 25.08
N ILE A 27 21.70 -35.97 25.37
CA ILE A 27 22.81 -35.23 24.74
C ILE A 27 22.79 -35.45 23.22
N PHE A 28 22.48 -36.68 22.77
CA PHE A 28 22.33 -36.99 21.35
C PHE A 28 21.17 -36.20 20.72
N PHE A 29 20.00 -36.19 21.34
CA PHE A 29 18.83 -35.48 20.81
C PHE A 29 19.01 -33.96 20.80
N VAL A 30 19.61 -33.38 21.85
CA VAL A 30 19.92 -31.95 21.93
C VAL A 30 20.93 -31.57 20.85
N ALA A 31 22.04 -32.31 20.71
CA ALA A 31 23.03 -32.05 19.68
C ALA A 31 22.42 -32.17 18.27
N PHE A 32 21.60 -33.19 18.04
CA PHE A 32 20.87 -33.38 16.79
C PHE A 32 19.94 -32.21 16.47
N LEU A 33 19.11 -31.77 17.44
CA LEU A 33 18.20 -30.64 17.26
C LEU A 33 18.94 -29.32 17.01
N VAL A 34 20.03 -29.05 17.73
CA VAL A 34 20.86 -27.86 17.53
C VAL A 34 21.44 -27.86 16.12
N ILE A 35 22.03 -28.97 15.67
CA ILE A 35 22.57 -29.09 14.31
C ILE A 35 21.47 -28.92 13.26
N CYS A 36 20.31 -29.56 13.43
CA CYS A 36 19.20 -29.46 12.48
C CYS A 36 18.59 -28.05 12.41
N PHE A 37 18.42 -27.36 13.54
CA PHE A 37 17.89 -26.00 13.51
C PHE A 37 18.88 -24.97 13.00
N PHE A 38 20.12 -24.99 13.48
CA PHE A 38 21.09 -23.95 13.10
C PHE A 38 21.68 -24.17 11.71
N ILE A 39 21.83 -25.41 11.26
CA ILE A 39 22.47 -25.70 9.98
C ILE A 39 21.41 -26.00 8.92
N TYR A 40 20.57 -27.01 9.12
CA TYR A 40 19.65 -27.48 8.08
C TYR A 40 18.57 -26.44 7.73
N MET A 41 17.85 -25.89 8.71
CA MET A 41 16.81 -24.89 8.44
C MET A 41 17.39 -23.59 7.83
N ASN A 42 18.52 -23.12 8.33
CA ASN A 42 19.16 -21.91 7.83
C ASN A 42 19.71 -22.07 6.41
N ILE A 43 20.28 -23.24 6.06
CA ILE A 43 20.73 -23.52 4.68
C ILE A 43 19.52 -23.59 3.74
N ILE A 44 18.44 -24.26 4.14
CA ILE A 44 17.22 -24.33 3.31
C ILE A 44 16.65 -22.94 3.08
N LEU A 45 16.53 -22.13 4.13
CA LEU A 45 16.04 -20.77 4.02
C LEU A 45 16.91 -19.95 3.06
N ALA A 46 18.24 -20.06 3.16
CA ALA A 46 19.16 -19.38 2.26
C ALA A 46 18.98 -19.79 0.79
N VAL A 47 18.82 -21.10 0.52
CA VAL A 47 18.59 -21.61 -0.85
C VAL A 47 17.25 -21.15 -1.41
N ILE A 48 16.18 -21.25 -0.61
CA ILE A 48 14.83 -20.79 -1.01
C ILE A 48 14.86 -19.29 -1.29
N TYR A 49 15.47 -18.50 -0.41
CA TYR A 49 15.58 -17.06 -0.57
C TYR A 49 16.35 -16.67 -1.84
N ASN A 50 17.48 -17.32 -2.12
CA ASN A 50 18.27 -17.05 -3.33
C ASN A 50 17.48 -17.39 -4.59
N ASN A 51 16.77 -18.51 -4.60
CA ASN A 51 15.90 -18.89 -5.72
C ASN A 51 14.72 -17.94 -5.89
N TYR A 52 14.06 -17.55 -4.79
CA TYR A 52 12.96 -16.59 -4.79
C TYR A 52 13.41 -15.23 -5.33
N ARG A 53 14.53 -14.70 -4.83
CA ARG A 53 15.11 -13.43 -5.28
C ARG A 53 15.48 -13.48 -6.77
N LYS A 54 16.01 -14.61 -7.25
CA LYS A 54 16.31 -14.83 -8.67
C LYS A 54 15.04 -14.87 -9.52
N HIS A 55 14.01 -15.58 -9.09
CA HIS A 55 12.72 -15.66 -9.77
C HIS A 55 12.05 -14.29 -9.86
N LEU A 56 11.96 -13.58 -8.73
CA LEU A 56 11.39 -12.23 -8.67
C LEU A 56 12.12 -11.27 -9.60
N LYS A 57 13.46 -11.28 -9.59
CA LYS A 57 14.28 -10.46 -10.51
C LYS A 57 13.98 -10.78 -11.98
N ASN A 58 13.83 -12.05 -12.32
CA ASN A 58 13.52 -12.48 -13.68
C ASN A 58 12.13 -12.06 -14.11
N GLU A 59 11.12 -12.19 -13.25
CA GLU A 59 9.75 -11.78 -13.52
C GLU A 59 9.63 -10.26 -13.71
N VAL A 60 10.31 -9.47 -12.86
CA VAL A 60 10.38 -8.00 -13.02
C VAL A 60 11.05 -7.65 -14.34
N ARG A 61 12.20 -8.27 -14.66
CA ARG A 61 12.93 -8.00 -15.90
C ARG A 61 12.10 -8.38 -17.14
N LYS A 62 11.41 -9.52 -17.11
CA LYS A 62 10.56 -10.02 -18.20
C LYS A 62 9.37 -9.08 -18.43
N THR A 63 8.74 -8.61 -17.37
CA THR A 63 7.65 -7.62 -17.43
C THR A 63 8.13 -6.31 -18.05
N VAL A 64 9.25 -5.74 -17.59
CA VAL A 64 9.80 -4.49 -18.14
C VAL A 64 10.19 -4.66 -19.61
N PHE A 65 10.84 -5.77 -19.95
CA PHE A 65 11.24 -6.08 -21.32
C PHE A 65 10.03 -6.22 -22.24
N SER A 66 9.02 -6.97 -21.83
CA SER A 66 7.79 -7.17 -22.61
C SER A 66 7.07 -5.84 -22.87
N LYS A 67 6.93 -4.98 -21.84
CA LYS A 67 6.37 -3.63 -21.99
C LYS A 67 7.15 -2.78 -22.99
N ARG A 68 8.48 -2.71 -22.86
CA ARG A 68 9.33 -1.95 -23.80
C ARG A 68 9.26 -2.50 -25.22
N GLN A 69 9.15 -3.82 -25.38
CA GLN A 69 9.00 -4.46 -26.69
C GLN A 69 7.65 -4.11 -27.34
N GLN A 70 6.55 -4.15 -26.59
CA GLN A 70 5.22 -3.76 -27.07
C GLN A 70 5.18 -2.29 -27.48
N LEU A 71 5.77 -1.40 -26.67
CA LEU A 71 5.90 0.01 -27.02
C LEU A 71 6.79 0.23 -28.25
N SER A 72 7.89 -0.50 -28.41
CA SER A 72 8.70 -0.42 -29.63
C SER A 72 7.89 -0.79 -30.87
N LYS A 73 7.05 -1.82 -30.78
CA LYS A 73 6.15 -2.21 -31.88
C LYS A 73 5.08 -1.14 -32.14
N ALA A 74 4.50 -0.58 -31.08
CA ALA A 74 3.54 0.52 -31.22
C ALA A 74 4.18 1.75 -31.87
N PHE A 75 5.42 2.07 -31.49
CA PHE A 75 6.19 3.16 -32.11
C PHE A 75 6.37 2.94 -33.60
N GLU A 76 6.73 1.72 -34.03
CA GLU A 76 6.93 1.40 -35.44
C GLU A 76 5.66 1.58 -36.28
N ILE A 77 4.48 1.40 -35.69
CA ILE A 77 3.17 1.60 -36.34
C ILE A 77 2.77 3.08 -36.35
N LEU A 78 3.07 3.80 -35.27
CA LEU A 78 2.60 5.18 -35.06
C LEU A 78 3.50 6.24 -35.69
N ALA A 79 4.81 5.96 -35.79
CA ALA A 79 5.80 6.91 -36.23
C ALA A 79 5.61 7.31 -37.70
N ILE A 80 5.71 8.61 -37.94
CA ILE A 80 5.74 9.19 -39.27
C ILE A 80 7.20 9.51 -39.60
N LYS A 81 7.58 9.43 -40.87
CA LYS A 81 8.90 9.84 -41.33
C LYS A 81 8.90 11.36 -41.48
N SER A 82 9.56 12.06 -40.56
CA SER A 82 9.81 13.50 -40.63
C SER A 82 11.31 13.73 -40.67
N GLU A 83 11.80 14.53 -41.63
CA GLU A 83 13.23 14.88 -41.76
C GLU A 83 14.21 13.68 -41.74
N GLY A 84 13.80 12.56 -42.34
CA GLY A 84 14.61 11.34 -42.41
C GLY A 84 14.60 10.47 -41.14
N GLN A 85 14.02 10.96 -40.05
CA GLN A 85 13.85 10.21 -38.80
C GLN A 85 12.40 9.76 -38.60
N LYS A 86 12.20 8.67 -37.85
CA LYS A 86 10.87 8.21 -37.44
C LYS A 86 10.51 8.90 -36.14
N VAL A 87 9.47 9.72 -36.15
CA VAL A 87 9.02 10.51 -34.99
C VAL A 87 7.51 10.44 -34.82
N ILE A 88 7.03 10.68 -33.59
CA ILE A 88 5.60 10.74 -33.28
C ILE A 88 5.23 12.18 -32.92
N THR A 89 4.35 12.79 -33.72
CA THR A 89 3.81 14.13 -33.45
C THR A 89 2.83 14.12 -32.27
N ARG A 90 2.73 15.26 -31.57
CA ARG A 90 1.81 15.47 -30.45
C ARG A 90 0.36 15.07 -30.72
N SER A 91 -0.17 15.40 -31.89
CA SER A 91 -1.55 15.08 -32.27
C SER A 91 -1.84 13.57 -32.23
N ARG A 92 -0.93 12.75 -32.77
CA ARG A 92 -1.05 11.29 -32.76
C ARG A 92 -0.88 10.70 -31.37
N PHE A 93 0.04 11.24 -30.56
CA PHE A 93 0.21 10.82 -29.18
C PHE A 93 -1.06 11.08 -28.35
N VAL A 94 -1.66 12.27 -28.47
CA VAL A 94 -2.91 12.60 -27.76
C VAL A 94 -4.06 11.70 -28.22
N GLN A 95 -4.17 11.42 -29.52
CA GLN A 95 -5.17 10.47 -30.05
C GLN A 95 -4.96 9.05 -29.49
N LEU A 96 -3.72 8.56 -29.48
CA LEU A 96 -3.35 7.28 -28.90
C LEU A 96 -3.75 7.21 -27.41
N MET A 97 -3.40 8.23 -26.63
CA MET A 97 -3.72 8.28 -25.20
C MET A 97 -5.22 8.35 -24.94
N LYS A 98 -5.99 9.06 -25.77
CA LYS A 98 -7.45 9.07 -25.71
C LYS A 98 -8.08 7.71 -26.01
N LEU A 99 -7.48 6.92 -26.90
CA LEU A 99 -7.93 5.55 -27.21
C LEU A 99 -7.56 4.56 -26.11
N LEU A 100 -6.38 4.70 -25.50
CA LEU A 100 -5.90 3.83 -24.41
C LEU A 100 -6.68 4.04 -23.13
N ASP A 101 -6.97 5.29 -22.76
CA ASP A 101 -7.71 5.60 -21.55
C ASP A 101 -8.42 6.95 -21.68
N SER A 102 -9.69 6.89 -22.12
CA SER A 102 -10.54 8.07 -22.31
C SER A 102 -10.93 8.75 -20.99
N LYS A 103 -10.66 8.13 -19.84
CA LYS A 103 -10.99 8.65 -18.52
C LYS A 103 -9.88 9.51 -17.92
N LYS A 104 -8.65 9.46 -18.46
CA LYS A 104 -7.55 10.29 -17.97
C LYS A 104 -7.78 11.75 -18.29
N ASN A 105 -7.46 12.60 -17.32
CA ASN A 105 -7.57 14.04 -17.46
C ASN A 105 -6.70 14.51 -18.64
N PRO A 106 -7.22 15.33 -19.57
CA PRO A 106 -6.42 15.88 -20.66
C PRO A 106 -5.20 16.67 -20.16
N ALA A 107 -5.27 17.25 -18.95
CA ALA A 107 -4.13 17.90 -18.32
C ALA A 107 -2.99 16.92 -18.03
N PHE A 108 -3.31 15.70 -17.59
CA PHE A 108 -2.32 14.67 -17.32
C PHE A 108 -1.61 14.22 -18.60
N ILE A 109 -2.35 14.05 -19.71
CA ILE A 109 -1.77 13.72 -21.03
C ILE A 109 -0.79 14.82 -21.48
N ASN A 110 -1.12 16.10 -21.22
CA ASN A 110 -0.23 17.21 -21.52
C ASN A 110 1.04 17.19 -20.65
N VAL A 111 0.93 16.92 -19.34
CA VAL A 111 2.10 16.78 -18.46
C VAL A 111 2.99 15.63 -18.92
N MET A 112 2.37 14.51 -19.28
CA MET A 112 3.06 13.33 -19.75
C MET A 112 3.80 13.58 -21.08
N TRP A 113 3.20 14.37 -21.98
CA TRP A 113 3.89 14.86 -23.18
C TRP A 113 5.13 15.68 -22.81
N ILE A 114 4.99 16.69 -21.93
CA ILE A 114 6.10 17.56 -21.50
C ILE A 114 7.25 16.76 -20.86
N VAL A 115 6.93 15.70 -20.10
CA VAL A 115 7.95 14.86 -19.47
C VAL A 115 8.64 13.93 -20.47
N LEU A 116 7.96 13.54 -21.55
CA LEU A 116 8.52 12.68 -22.59
C LEU A 116 9.41 13.47 -23.56
N ASP A 117 8.93 14.64 -24.01
CA ASP A 117 9.59 15.58 -24.92
C ASP A 117 10.65 16.39 -24.16
N CYS A 118 11.82 15.78 -23.97
CA CYS A 118 12.90 16.38 -23.18
C CYS A 118 13.70 17.40 -24.00
N ASP A 119 13.68 17.28 -25.33
CA ASP A 119 14.40 18.15 -26.25
C ASP A 119 13.57 19.35 -26.73
N GLY A 120 12.26 19.34 -26.49
CA GLY A 120 11.35 20.42 -26.87
C GLY A 120 11.12 20.48 -28.38
N SER A 121 11.33 19.37 -29.08
CA SER A 121 11.21 19.28 -30.54
C SER A 121 9.76 19.17 -31.03
N ASP A 122 8.79 19.10 -30.10
CA ASP A 122 7.36 18.83 -30.35
C ASP A 122 7.12 17.51 -31.12
N CYS A 123 8.13 16.63 -31.12
CA CYS A 123 8.16 15.34 -31.76
C CYS A 123 8.80 14.32 -30.81
N LEU A 124 8.21 13.13 -30.65
CA LEU A 124 8.81 12.08 -29.83
C LEU A 124 9.64 11.13 -30.67
N GLU A 125 10.93 11.03 -30.35
CA GLU A 125 11.81 9.99 -30.89
C GLU A 125 11.55 8.62 -30.24
N LYS A 126 12.12 7.55 -30.82
CA LYS A 126 11.98 6.19 -30.28
C LYS A 126 12.46 6.08 -28.83
N ARG A 127 13.55 6.76 -28.47
CA ARG A 127 14.14 6.69 -27.12
C ARG A 127 13.24 7.36 -26.08
N GLU A 128 12.64 8.49 -26.46
CA GLU A 128 11.72 9.24 -25.61
C GLU A 128 10.40 8.50 -25.45
N PHE A 129 9.84 8.00 -26.55
CA PHE A 129 8.62 7.20 -26.51
C PHE A 129 8.77 5.94 -25.65
N LEU A 130 9.96 5.34 -25.55
CA LEU A 130 10.16 4.18 -24.67
C LEU A 130 10.14 4.53 -23.16
N LYS A 131 10.44 5.77 -22.76
CA LYS A 131 10.29 6.24 -21.37
C LYS A 131 8.83 6.26 -20.92
N LEU A 132 7.89 6.20 -21.87
CA LEU A 132 6.47 6.02 -21.62
C LEU A 132 6.17 4.78 -20.76
N ALA A 133 6.95 3.69 -20.91
CA ALA A 133 6.80 2.49 -20.08
C ALA A 133 6.95 2.76 -18.59
N ASP A 134 7.81 3.72 -18.25
CA ASP A 134 8.14 4.08 -16.88
C ASP A 134 7.09 5.07 -16.34
N LEU A 135 6.66 6.05 -17.16
CA LEU A 135 5.61 7.01 -16.79
C LEU A 135 4.22 6.40 -16.63
N LEU A 136 3.87 5.39 -17.42
CA LEU A 136 2.59 4.68 -17.30
C LEU A 136 2.48 3.87 -16.00
N ASN A 137 3.60 3.50 -15.37
CA ASN A 137 3.61 2.77 -14.10
C ASN A 137 3.52 3.71 -12.88
N VAL A 138 3.66 5.02 -13.07
CA VAL A 138 3.42 5.96 -11.98
C VAL A 138 1.91 5.97 -11.75
N GLU A 139 1.46 5.39 -10.64
CA GLU A 139 0.13 5.64 -10.12
C GLU A 139 0.02 7.11 -9.79
N VAL A 140 -0.38 7.89 -10.78
CA VAL A 140 -0.68 9.31 -10.57
C VAL A 140 -1.98 9.31 -9.79
N SER A 141 -1.84 9.29 -8.46
CA SER A 141 -2.83 9.85 -7.58
C SER A 141 -2.96 11.31 -7.97
N GLU A 142 -3.82 11.59 -8.95
CA GLU A 142 -4.36 12.93 -9.09
C GLU A 142 -4.89 13.29 -7.70
N VAL A 143 -4.20 14.18 -7.01
CA VAL A 143 -4.72 14.84 -5.84
C VAL A 143 -5.82 15.73 -6.39
N VAL A 144 -6.98 15.13 -6.63
CA VAL A 144 -8.18 15.82 -7.05
C VAL A 144 -8.56 16.71 -5.87
N ASP A 145 -8.01 17.91 -5.84
CA ASP A 145 -8.43 18.98 -4.94
C ASP A 145 -9.77 19.60 -5.36
N ARG A 146 -10.52 18.92 -6.22
CA ARG A 146 -11.89 19.30 -6.57
C ARG A 146 -12.85 18.79 -5.51
N THR A 147 -13.15 19.70 -4.59
CA THR A 147 -14.42 19.85 -3.85
C THR A 147 -15.02 18.57 -3.29
N THR A 148 -14.96 18.43 -1.97
CA THR A 148 -15.67 17.43 -1.17
C THR A 148 -17.06 17.14 -1.73
N PHE A 149 -17.44 15.87 -1.88
CA PHE A 149 -18.76 15.42 -2.39
C PHE A 149 -19.96 16.14 -1.74
N ILE A 150 -19.80 16.61 -0.51
CA ILE A 150 -20.79 17.37 0.27
C ILE A 150 -21.08 18.75 -0.36
N GLY A 151 -20.10 19.37 -1.02
CA GLY A 151 -20.31 20.61 -1.77
C GLY A 151 -21.20 20.42 -3.01
N HIS A 152 -21.34 19.19 -3.53
CA HIS A 152 -22.18 18.90 -4.69
C HIS A 152 -23.64 18.59 -4.30
N TYR A 153 -23.86 17.85 -3.21
CA TYR A 153 -25.21 17.50 -2.76
C TYR A 153 -25.86 18.56 -1.84
N LEU A 154 -25.07 19.36 -1.10
CA LEU A 154 -25.55 20.38 -0.15
C LEU A 154 -24.69 21.67 -0.21
N PRO A 155 -24.77 22.46 -1.29
CA PRO A 155 -23.96 23.67 -1.44
C PRO A 155 -24.26 24.74 -0.37
N SER A 156 -25.52 24.84 0.08
CA SER A 156 -25.96 25.85 1.07
C SER A 156 -25.34 25.64 2.46
N ILE A 157 -25.26 24.40 2.93
CA ILE A 157 -24.70 24.08 4.25
C ILE A 157 -23.17 24.18 4.23
N TYR A 158 -22.52 23.71 3.16
CA TYR A 158 -21.06 23.72 3.09
C TYR A 158 -20.47 25.13 3.00
N TYR A 159 -21.13 26.06 2.30
CA TYR A 159 -20.68 27.45 2.16
C TYR A 159 -21.04 28.37 3.33
N SER A 160 -21.85 27.88 4.27
CA SER A 160 -22.24 28.62 5.47
C SER A 160 -21.04 28.89 6.40
N LYS A 161 -21.07 30.02 7.11
CA LYS A 161 -20.07 30.39 8.12
C LYS A 161 -19.82 29.28 9.17
N PRO A 162 -20.83 28.58 9.73
CA PRO A 162 -20.59 27.53 10.73
C PRO A 162 -19.85 26.31 10.15
N SER A 163 -20.18 25.86 8.93
CA SER A 163 -19.47 24.75 8.28
C SER A 163 -17.98 25.05 8.07
N ARG A 164 -17.64 26.29 7.70
CA ARG A 164 -16.24 26.71 7.53
C ARG A 164 -15.46 26.74 8.85
N VAL A 165 -16.12 27.15 9.94
CA VAL A 165 -15.54 27.11 11.29
C VAL A 165 -15.35 25.67 11.74
N LEU A 166 -16.35 24.80 11.56
CA LEU A 166 -16.26 23.37 11.87
C LEU A 166 -15.10 22.69 11.10
N CYS A 167 -14.98 22.97 9.80
CA CYS A 167 -13.89 22.47 8.97
C CYS A 167 -12.52 22.95 9.46
N ARG A 168 -12.43 24.18 9.96
CA ARG A 168 -11.19 24.72 10.56
C ARG A 168 -10.86 24.04 11.89
N ILE A 169 -11.86 23.80 12.74
CA ILE A 169 -11.70 23.14 14.04
C ILE A 169 -11.22 21.70 13.84
N VAL A 170 -11.90 20.92 12.99
CA VAL A 170 -11.56 19.51 12.75
C VAL A 170 -10.18 19.34 12.10
N LYS A 171 -9.75 20.29 11.26
CA LYS A 171 -8.40 20.30 10.66
C LYS A 171 -7.31 20.78 11.60
N HIS A 172 -7.68 21.36 12.74
CA HIS A 172 -6.70 21.92 13.66
C HIS A 172 -5.98 20.81 14.43
N LYS A 173 -4.66 20.97 14.65
CA LYS A 173 -3.86 19.98 15.40
C LYS A 173 -4.38 19.76 16.83
N LEU A 174 -4.98 20.77 17.45
CA LEU A 174 -5.57 20.64 18.79
C LEU A 174 -6.74 19.66 18.84
N PHE A 175 -7.55 19.56 17.78
CA PHE A 175 -8.64 18.59 17.72
C PHE A 175 -8.09 17.17 17.71
N GLN A 176 -7.04 16.92 16.94
CA GLN A 176 -6.36 15.63 16.92
C GLN A 176 -5.76 15.30 18.30
N ILE A 177 -5.01 16.23 18.90
CA ILE A 177 -4.39 16.03 20.22
C ILE A 177 -5.45 15.75 21.31
N PHE A 178 -6.61 16.41 21.25
CA PHE A 178 -7.70 16.18 22.19
C PHE A 178 -8.23 14.74 22.14
N PHE A 179 -8.49 14.20 20.94
CA PHE A 179 -8.97 12.82 20.79
C PHE A 179 -7.88 11.77 21.05
N ASP A 180 -6.61 12.07 20.75
CA ASP A 180 -5.48 11.23 21.14
C ASP A 180 -5.37 11.13 22.67
N PHE A 181 -5.54 12.26 23.38
CA PHE A 181 -5.60 12.28 24.84
C PHE A 181 -6.81 11.51 25.39
N LEU A 182 -8.00 11.68 24.80
CA LEU A 182 -9.21 10.96 25.19
C LEU A 182 -9.04 9.44 25.05
N THR A 183 -8.34 8.99 24.00
CA THR A 183 -8.02 7.58 23.77
C THR A 183 -7.10 7.04 24.87
N LEU A 184 -6.10 7.81 25.30
CA LEU A 184 -5.21 7.44 26.41
C LEU A 184 -5.97 7.35 27.73
N VAL A 185 -6.83 8.32 28.03
CA VAL A 185 -7.67 8.30 29.24
C VAL A 185 -8.59 7.09 29.23
N ASN A 186 -9.25 6.80 28.11
CA ASN A 186 -10.10 5.61 27.97
C ASN A 186 -9.32 4.30 28.20
N ALA A 187 -8.10 4.19 27.69
CA ALA A 187 -7.24 3.02 27.92
C ALA A 187 -6.86 2.84 29.41
N VAL A 188 -6.59 3.94 30.12
CA VAL A 188 -6.32 3.91 31.57
C VAL A 188 -7.58 3.52 32.36
N VAL A 189 -8.75 4.03 31.97
CA VAL A 189 -10.04 3.68 32.60
C VAL A 189 -10.32 2.18 32.46
N ILE A 190 -10.18 1.62 31.24
CA ILE A 190 -10.32 0.17 30.99
C ILE A 190 -9.28 -0.64 31.77
N GLY A 191 -8.04 -0.14 31.88
CA GLY A 191 -6.99 -0.82 32.62
C GLY A 191 -7.21 -0.87 34.14
N ILE A 192 -7.99 0.05 34.69
CA ILE A 192 -8.31 0.12 36.13
C ILE A 192 -9.66 -0.55 36.44
N SER A 193 -10.61 -0.56 35.50
CA SER A 193 -11.95 -1.12 35.71
C SER A 193 -11.86 -2.63 35.97
N THR A 194 -12.07 -3.01 37.23
CA THR A 194 -12.20 -4.41 37.68
C THR A 194 -13.68 -4.75 37.79
N SER A 195 -14.21 -5.40 36.75
CA SER A 195 -15.40 -6.29 36.66
C SER A 195 -16.73 -5.95 37.34
N GLN A 196 -16.91 -4.87 38.10
CA GLN A 196 -18.11 -4.70 38.93
C GLN A 196 -18.46 -3.24 39.26
N SER A 197 -18.55 -2.35 38.27
CA SER A 197 -19.12 -1.01 38.51
C SER A 197 -20.13 -0.60 37.43
N ASN A 198 -21.31 -0.16 37.85
CA ASN A 198 -22.39 0.31 36.94
C ASN A 198 -22.02 1.58 36.15
N TRP A 199 -20.90 2.21 36.50
CA TRP A 199 -20.41 3.42 35.82
C TRP A 199 -19.59 3.08 34.56
N ASP A 200 -19.14 1.84 34.43
CA ASP A 200 -18.35 1.37 33.29
C ASP A 200 -19.21 1.39 32.01
N ASP A 201 -20.43 0.87 32.05
CA ASP A 201 -21.36 0.87 30.91
C ASP A 201 -21.67 2.29 30.41
N ALA A 202 -21.92 3.22 31.33
CA ALA A 202 -22.24 4.61 30.97
C ALA A 202 -21.03 5.34 30.36
N ALA A 203 -19.83 5.09 30.90
CA ALA A 203 -18.58 5.63 30.37
C ALA A 203 -18.29 5.05 28.97
N GLU A 204 -18.47 3.75 28.78
CA GLU A 204 -18.30 3.09 27.48
C GLU A 204 -19.19 3.72 26.40
N TRP A 205 -20.49 3.87 26.65
CA TRP A 205 -21.41 4.52 25.71
C TRP A 205 -21.06 5.99 25.46
N PHE A 206 -20.57 6.70 26.49
CA PHE A 206 -20.10 8.08 26.35
C PHE A 206 -18.88 8.18 25.42
N PHE A 207 -17.83 7.41 25.68
CA PHE A 207 -16.63 7.38 24.85
C PHE A 207 -16.97 6.94 23.41
N LEU A 208 -17.79 5.90 23.26
CA LEU A 208 -18.22 5.42 21.94
C LEU A 208 -18.99 6.49 21.16
N SER A 209 -19.88 7.24 21.81
CA SER A 209 -20.59 8.36 21.19
C SER A 209 -19.64 9.47 20.73
N PHE A 210 -18.63 9.82 21.54
CA PHE A 210 -17.64 10.83 21.20
C PHE A 210 -16.74 10.41 20.04
N PHE A 211 -16.29 9.15 20.01
CA PHE A 211 -15.50 8.63 18.89
C PHE A 211 -16.33 8.48 17.61
N LEU A 212 -17.60 8.08 17.72
CA LEU A 212 -18.51 8.06 16.58
C LEU A 212 -18.71 9.46 16.01
N LEU A 213 -18.93 10.44 16.88
CA LEU A 213 -19.05 11.85 16.50
C LEU A 213 -17.77 12.32 15.80
N GLU A 214 -16.59 12.03 16.36
CA GLU A 214 -15.30 12.35 15.74
C GLU A 214 -15.17 11.81 14.32
N ILE A 215 -15.50 10.53 14.12
CA ILE A 215 -15.45 9.87 12.81
C ILE A 215 -16.44 10.54 11.86
N LEU A 216 -17.66 10.86 12.31
CA LEU A 216 -18.65 11.58 11.50
C LEU A 216 -18.18 12.98 11.10
N LEU A 217 -17.55 13.74 12.02
CA LEU A 217 -16.97 15.06 11.70
C LEU A 217 -15.80 14.93 10.70
N LYS A 218 -14.90 13.96 10.90
CA LYS A 218 -13.80 13.70 9.96
C LYS A 218 -14.33 13.27 8.59
N LEU A 219 -15.34 12.42 8.54
CA LEU A 219 -16.02 11.99 7.33
C LEU A 219 -16.68 13.16 6.59
N TYR A 220 -17.31 14.07 7.33
CA TYR A 220 -17.90 15.29 6.78
C TYR A 220 -16.84 16.24 6.21
N VAL A 221 -15.74 16.45 6.91
CA VAL A 221 -14.70 17.42 6.50
C VAL A 221 -13.80 16.89 5.37
N LEU A 222 -13.43 15.60 5.40
CA LEU A 222 -12.55 14.98 4.41
C LEU A 222 -13.30 14.40 3.20
N GLY A 223 -14.59 14.09 3.37
CA GLY A 223 -15.43 13.43 2.38
C GLY A 223 -15.27 11.91 2.39
N PHE A 224 -16.39 11.21 2.16
CA PHE A 224 -16.50 9.75 2.23
C PHE A 224 -15.40 9.00 1.47
N ARG A 225 -15.17 9.32 0.18
CA ARG A 225 -14.14 8.62 -0.62
C ARG A 225 -12.70 8.85 -0.15
N ARG A 226 -12.37 10.05 0.35
CA ARG A 226 -10.99 10.37 0.79
C ARG A 226 -10.69 9.72 2.14
N PHE A 227 -11.68 9.69 3.04
CA PHE A 227 -11.59 9.00 4.32
C PHE A 227 -11.39 7.50 4.14
N PHE A 228 -12.23 6.83 3.33
CA PHE A 228 -12.08 5.39 3.08
C PHE A 228 -10.79 5.04 2.32
N ARG A 229 -10.36 5.85 1.34
CA ARG A 229 -9.07 5.61 0.66
C ARG A 229 -7.88 5.77 1.60
N ARG A 230 -7.89 6.79 2.47
CA ARG A 230 -6.82 6.99 3.45
C ARG A 230 -6.83 5.92 4.53
N MET A 231 -8.00 5.51 5.04
CA MET A 231 -8.10 4.39 5.96
C MET A 231 -7.60 3.11 5.32
N TRP A 232 -8.04 2.77 4.11
CA TRP A 232 -7.60 1.57 3.40
C TRP A 232 -6.10 1.58 3.09
N ASN A 233 -5.52 2.75 2.78
CA ASN A 233 -4.06 2.86 2.65
C ASN A 233 -3.37 2.61 3.99
N LEU A 234 -3.89 3.17 5.09
CA LEU A 234 -3.32 2.97 6.43
C LEU A 234 -3.43 1.52 6.93
N THR A 235 -4.53 0.81 6.65
CA THR A 235 -4.67 -0.62 6.98
C THR A 235 -3.99 -1.55 5.97
N GLY A 236 -3.83 -1.13 4.72
CA GLY A 236 -3.10 -1.85 3.68
C GLY A 236 -1.59 -1.86 3.90
N GLU A 237 -1.03 -0.77 4.44
CA GLU A 237 0.40 -0.70 4.79
C GLU A 237 0.72 -1.43 6.10
N SER A 238 -0.26 -1.65 6.99
CA SER A 238 -0.09 -2.48 8.19
C SER A 238 -0.31 -3.99 7.95
N SER A 239 -0.58 -4.42 6.71
CA SER A 239 -0.84 -5.82 6.36
C SER A 239 0.27 -6.48 5.53
N PHE A 240 1.42 -5.81 5.36
CA PHE A 240 2.65 -6.46 4.90
C PHE A 240 3.73 -6.32 5.97
N PRO A 241 4.04 -7.40 6.72
CA PRO A 241 5.23 -7.45 7.57
C PRO A 241 6.53 -7.43 6.76
#